data_AF-A0A3M8H6C4-F1
#
_entry.id   AF-A0A3M8H6C4-F1
#
_cell.length_a   1.000
_cell.length_b   1.000
_cell.length_c   1.000
_cell.angle_alpha   90.00
_cell.angle_beta   90.00
_cell.angle_gamma   90.00
#
_symmetry.space_group_name_H-M   'P 1'
#
loop_
_entity.id
_entity.type
_entity.pdbx_description
1 polymer ?
#
loop_
_entity_poly.entity_id
_entity_poly.type
_entity_poly.pdbx_seq_one_letter_code
_entity_poly.pdbx_strand_id
1 'polypeptide(L)'
;MTSAEEIVPSYAKWGRIAMQKVMEKYPSADVIDYLHIGKEVGTVHSVEKFKLWLRAVDNREFGVFVDISINNETEEIVDIQFTETDR
;
A
#
# COMPACT_ATOMS: atom_id res chain seq x y z
N MET A 1 14.12 27.42 -18.08
CA MET A 1 14.87 26.61 -17.09
C MET A 1 13.87 25.64 -16.51
N THR A 2 14.01 24.36 -16.86
CA THR A 2 13.02 23.29 -16.64
C THR A 2 12.89 23.03 -15.14
N SER A 3 11.69 23.24 -14.58
CA SER A 3 11.40 22.85 -13.21
C SER A 3 11.43 21.33 -13.17
N ALA A 4 12.43 20.76 -12.53
CA ALA A 4 12.36 19.38 -12.07
C ALA A 4 11.32 19.36 -10.94
N GLU A 5 10.03 19.37 -11.31
CA GLU A 5 9.01 18.82 -10.43
C GLU A 5 9.49 17.41 -10.13
N GLU A 6 9.84 17.13 -8.87
CA GLU A 6 10.02 15.77 -8.40
C GLU A 6 8.75 15.03 -8.79
N ILE A 7 8.79 14.29 -9.89
CA ILE A 7 7.72 13.39 -10.30
C ILE A 7 7.76 12.29 -9.25
N VAL A 8 7.10 12.56 -8.12
CA VAL A 8 6.89 11.56 -7.09
C VAL A 8 6.23 10.40 -7.84
N PRO A 9 6.84 9.22 -7.87
CA PRO A 9 6.29 8.12 -8.65
C PRO A 9 4.84 7.89 -8.24
N SER A 10 3.96 7.64 -9.21
CA SER A 10 2.53 7.48 -8.94
C SER A 10 2.23 6.41 -7.88
N TYR A 11 3.11 5.40 -7.74
CA TYR A 11 3.04 4.40 -6.67
C TYR A 11 3.13 4.99 -5.26
N ALA A 12 3.85 6.11 -5.06
CA ALA A 12 4.06 6.68 -3.73
C ALA A 12 2.78 7.31 -3.16
N LYS A 13 1.87 7.78 -4.03
CA LYS A 13 0.52 8.21 -3.65
C LYS A 13 -0.23 7.04 -3.01
N TRP A 14 -0.20 5.88 -3.65
CA TRP A 14 -0.89 4.67 -3.21
C TRP A 14 -0.24 4.05 -1.98
N GLY A 15 1.08 4.11 -1.86
CA GLY A 15 1.82 3.67 -0.68
C GLY A 15 1.39 4.39 0.60
N ARG A 16 1.20 5.72 0.55
CA ARG A 16 0.68 6.49 1.70
C ARG A 16 -0.72 6.02 2.12
N ILE A 17 -1.58 5.76 1.14
CA ILE A 17 -2.94 5.28 1.39
C ILE A 17 -2.91 3.87 2.00
N ALA A 18 -2.05 2.98 1.49
CA ALA A 18 -1.85 1.65 2.07
C ALA A 18 -1.43 1.73 3.53
N MET A 19 -0.44 2.57 3.86
CA MET A 19 0.01 2.79 5.24
C MET A 19 -1.11 3.30 6.14
N GLN A 20 -1.82 4.34 5.70
CA GLN A 20 -2.93 4.91 6.48
C GLN A 20 -4.01 3.87 6.76
N LYS A 21 -4.43 3.11 5.74
CA LYS A 21 -5.49 2.10 5.89
C LYS A 21 -5.07 0.93 6.77
N VAL A 22 -3.80 0.53 6.73
CA VAL A 22 -3.26 -0.47 7.64
C VAL A 22 -3.25 0.05 9.08
N MET A 23 -2.80 1.28 9.33
CA MET A 23 -2.83 1.88 10.68
C MET A 23 -4.27 2.03 11.21
N GLU A 24 -5.23 2.38 10.35
CA GLU A 24 -6.67 2.40 10.70
C GLU A 24 -7.19 1.01 11.09
N LYS A 25 -6.76 -0.04 10.38
CA LYS A 25 -7.18 -1.42 10.62
C LYS A 25 -6.51 -2.04 11.86
N TYR A 26 -5.26 -1.66 12.13
CA TYR A 26 -4.45 -2.17 13.25
C TYR A 26 -4.01 -1.01 14.17
N PRO A 27 -4.93 -0.35 14.89
CA PRO A 27 -4.63 0.83 15.71
C PRO A 27 -3.73 0.52 16.91
N SER A 28 -3.51 -0.76 17.22
CA SER A 28 -2.67 -1.24 18.33
C SER A 28 -1.41 -1.97 17.83
N ALA A 29 -0.98 -1.71 16.60
CA ALA A 29 0.26 -2.23 16.05
C ALA A 29 1.09 -1.12 15.42
N ASP A 30 2.39 -1.20 15.58
CA ASP A 30 3.34 -0.29 14.94
C ASP A 30 3.73 -0.83 13.58
N VAL A 31 3.81 0.03 12.55
CA VAL A 31 4.42 -0.33 11.27
C VAL A 31 5.93 -0.21 11.41
N ILE A 32 6.64 -1.33 11.28
CA ILE A 32 8.11 -1.40 11.46
C ILE A 32 8.87 -1.59 10.15
N ASP A 33 8.20 -2.04 9.08
CA ASP A 33 8.76 -2.05 7.72
C ASP A 33 7.67 -1.81 6.67
N TYR A 34 8.10 -1.35 5.48
CA TYR A 34 7.25 -1.07 4.34
C TYR A 34 7.97 -1.43 3.04
N LEU A 35 7.31 -2.21 2.20
CA LEU A 35 7.80 -2.64 0.90
C LEU A 35 6.74 -2.39 -0.19
N HIS A 36 7.12 -1.71 -1.26
CA HIS A 36 6.36 -1.73 -2.51
C HIS A 36 6.76 -2.96 -3.30
N ILE A 37 5.80 -3.87 -3.53
CA ILE A 37 6.04 -5.11 -4.26
C ILE A 37 6.05 -4.83 -5.75
N GLY A 38 5.14 -3.97 -6.21
CA GLY A 38 5.02 -3.56 -7.60
C GLY A 38 3.58 -3.32 -8.01
N LYS A 39 3.39 -3.28 -9.32
CA LYS A 39 2.11 -2.98 -9.97
C LYS A 39 1.75 -4.09 -10.94
N GLU A 40 0.52 -4.57 -10.87
CA GLU A 40 -0.09 -5.40 -11.89
C GLU A 40 -1.00 -4.54 -12.77
N VAL A 41 -0.66 -4.41 -14.05
CA VAL A 41 -1.40 -3.57 -15.00
C VAL A 41 -2.44 -4.43 -15.71
N GLY A 42 -3.72 -4.19 -15.42
CA GLY A 42 -4.83 -4.73 -16.19
C GLY A 42 -5.35 -3.72 -17.22
N THR A 43 -6.34 -4.15 -18.01
CA THR A 43 -6.93 -3.32 -19.08
C THR A 43 -7.77 -2.17 -18.52
N VAL A 44 -8.63 -2.45 -17.53
CA VAL A 44 -9.53 -1.45 -16.91
C VAL A 44 -9.02 -0.99 -15.55
N HIS A 45 -8.42 -1.91 -14.79
CA HIS A 45 -7.90 -1.65 -13.46
C HIS A 45 -6.45 -2.07 -13.35
N SER A 46 -5.67 -1.34 -12.55
CA SER A 46 -4.35 -1.76 -12.11
C SER A 46 -4.37 -2.04 -10.61
N VAL A 47 -3.56 -2.99 -10.16
CA VAL A 47 -3.40 -3.31 -8.74
C VAL A 47 -2.00 -2.91 -8.29
N GLU A 48 -1.92 -1.98 -7.33
CA GLU A 48 -0.67 -1.66 -6.64
C GLU A 48 -0.55 -2.52 -5.40
N LYS A 49 0.56 -3.25 -5.27
CA LYS A 49 0.79 -4.24 -4.22
C LYS A 49 1.86 -3.76 -3.24
N PHE A 50 1.52 -3.80 -1.97
CA PHE A 50 2.40 -3.41 -0.87
C PHE A 50 2.48 -4.53 0.17
N LYS A 51 3.58 -4.57 0.90
CA LYS A 51 3.70 -5.35 2.13
C LYS A 51 4.11 -4.42 3.25
N LEU A 52 3.33 -4.41 4.32
CA LEU A 52 3.70 -3.75 5.56
C LEU A 52 4.08 -4.82 6.58
N TRP A 53 5.13 -4.58 7.35
CA TRP A 53 5.46 -5.40 8.50
C TRP A 53 5.04 -4.67 9.76
N LEU A 54 4.22 -5.32 10.58
CA LEU A 54 3.65 -4.74 11.77
C LEU A 54 4.15 -5.48 13.00
N ARG A 55 4.23 -4.76 14.12
CA ARG A 55 4.48 -5.31 15.44
C ARG A 55 3.34 -4.92 16.37
N ALA A 56 2.59 -5.91 16.84
CA ALA A 56 1.54 -5.70 17.84
C ALA A 56 2.13 -5.46 19.24
N VAL A 57 1.28 -4.96 20.15
CA VAL A 57 1.63 -4.68 21.56
C VAL A 57 2.17 -5.89 22.33
N ASP A 58 1.85 -7.11 21.92
CA ASP A 58 2.34 -8.36 22.50
C ASP A 58 3.70 -8.81 21.92
N ASN A 59 4.37 -7.95 21.16
CA ASN A 59 5.58 -8.22 20.38
C ASN A 59 5.39 -9.26 19.26
N ARG A 60 4.15 -9.60 18.89
CA ARG A 60 3.91 -10.42 17.72
C ARG A 60 4.14 -9.59 16.46
N GLU A 61 5.03 -10.09 15.60
CA GLU A 61 5.26 -9.52 14.28
C GLU A 61 4.49 -10.28 13.21
N PHE A 62 3.94 -9.56 12.25
CA PHE A 62 3.21 -10.13 11.12
C PHE A 62 3.23 -9.16 9.93
N GLY A 63 3.17 -9.72 8.74
CA GLY A 63 3.02 -8.96 7.51
C GLY A 63 1.56 -8.76 7.14
N VAL A 64 1.28 -7.64 6.48
CA VAL A 64 0.01 -7.37 5.84
C VAL A 64 0.29 -7.01 4.39
N PHE A 65 -0.15 -7.86 3.47
CA PHE A 65 -0.24 -7.50 2.06
C PHE A 65 -1.42 -6.56 1.86
N VAL A 66 -1.19 -5.49 1.11
CA VAL A 66 -2.19 -4.50 0.74
C VAL A 66 -2.23 -4.40 -0.77
N ASP A 67 -3.36 -4.79 -1.35
CA ASP A 67 -3.60 -4.73 -2.79
C ASP A 67 -4.64 -3.64 -3.05
N ILE A 68 -4.22 -2.56 -3.69
CA ILE A 68 -5.08 -1.42 -4.03
C ILE A 68 -5.45 -1.52 -5.51
N SER A 69 -6.72 -1.77 -5.79
CA SER A 69 -7.26 -1.76 -7.16
C SER A 69 -7.66 -0.36 -7.56
N ILE A 70 -7.12 0.13 -8.68
CA ILE A 70 -7.28 1.49 -9.17
C ILE A 70 -7.88 1.44 -10.58
N ASN A 71 -8.88 2.27 -10.86
CA ASN A 71 -9.39 2.47 -12.21
C ASN A 71 -8.35 3.25 -13.05
N ASN A 72 -7.95 2.69 -14.18
CA ASN A 72 -6.92 3.28 -15.04
C ASN A 72 -7.36 4.57 -15.75
N GLU A 73 -8.66 4.78 -15.91
CA GLU A 73 -9.23 5.95 -16.59
C GLU A 73 -9.48 7.10 -15.60
N THR A 74 -10.00 6.80 -14.41
CA THR A 74 -10.38 7.83 -13.42
C THR A 74 -9.35 8.05 -12.31
N GLU A 75 -8.35 7.16 -12.19
CA GLU A 75 -7.41 7.07 -11.05
C GLU A 75 -8.10 6.95 -9.69
N GLU A 76 -9.32 6.43 -9.65
CA GLU A 76 -10.05 6.22 -8.40
C GLU A 76 -9.74 4.83 -7.83
N ILE A 77 -9.72 4.74 -6.50
CA ILE A 77 -9.61 3.45 -5.81
C ILE A 77 -10.95 2.74 -5.93
N VAL A 78 -10.91 1.54 -6.48
CA VAL A 78 -12.06 0.65 -6.66
C VAL A 78 -12.19 -0.29 -5.48
N ASP A 79 -11.08 -0.82 -4.98
CA ASP A 79 -11.04 -1.77 -3.87
C ASP A 79 -9.69 -1.72 -3.14
N ILE A 80 -9.69 -2.09 -1.86
CA ILE A 80 -8.47 -2.31 -1.07
C ILE A 80 -8.60 -3.61 -0.30
N GLN A 81 -7.71 -4.55 -0.59
CA GLN A 81 -7.67 -5.86 0.06
C GLN A 81 -6.49 -5.96 1.01
N PHE A 82 -6.72 -6.63 2.15
CA PHE A 82 -5.70 -6.85 3.19
C PHE A 82 -5.57 -8.34 3.45
N THR A 83 -4.36 -8.85 3.36
CA THR A 83 -4.06 -10.26 3.68
C THR A 83 -2.95 -10.33 4.72
N GLU A 84 -3.26 -10.87 5.89
CA GLU A 84 -2.26 -11.12 6.94
C GLU A 84 -1.38 -12.33 6.57
N THR A 85 -0.10 -12.26 6.95
CA THR A 85 0.90 -13.31 6.73
C THR A 85 1.87 -13.33 7.91
N ASP A 86 2.35 -14.51 8.27
CA ASP A 86 3.45 -14.71 9.21
C ASP A 86 4.84 -14.63 8.54
N ARG A 87 4.87 -14.44 7.22
CA ARG A 87 6.05 -14.46 6.35
C ARG A 87 6.22 -13.17 5.58
#